data_AF-A0A8H2QLB3-F1
#
_entry.id   AF-A0A8H2QLB3-F1
#
_cell.length_a   1.000
_cell.length_b   1.000
_cell.length_c   1.000
_cell.angle_alpha   90.00
_cell.angle_beta   90.00
_cell.angle_gamma   90.00
#
_symmetry.space_group_name_H-M   'P 1'
#
loop_
_entity.id
_entity.type
_entity.pdbx_description
1 polymer ?
#
loop_
_entity_poly.entity_id
_entity_poly.type
_entity_poly.pdbx_seq_one_letter_code
_entity_poly.pdbx_strand_id
1 'polypeptide(L)'
;MEAKRMANMVNENVFTEYKSSGTITSWKAFADLHTGMTSLAGKEYATSKKMAGNLVETINDLTLSRPDWLKTEEISEDIADLEKDYKKLMSEDNTNEDKFRRDLEEVNEQYDDLIEEVNETLERYMKISRDATEDYNDEMKDGNAKEAQEELDKGMKKMEKVANDK
;
A
#
# COMPACT_ATOMS: atom_id res chain seq x y z
N MET A 1 2.88 23.08 5.51
CA MET A 1 2.17 22.39 6.61
C MET A 1 1.96 20.90 6.29
N GLU A 2 1.84 20.51 5.00
CA GLU A 2 1.86 19.11 4.54
C GLU A 2 3.20 18.40 4.66
N ALA A 3 4.30 19.05 4.29
CA ALA A 3 5.62 18.41 4.28
C ALA A 3 6.06 17.97 5.71
N LYS A 4 5.81 18.82 6.72
CA LYS A 4 6.05 18.50 8.16
C LYS A 4 5.08 17.43 8.71
N ARG A 5 3.99 17.18 7.97
CA ARG A 5 3.01 16.11 8.24
C ARG A 5 3.45 14.81 7.58
N MET A 6 4.04 14.85 6.39
CA MET A 6 4.63 13.69 5.70
C MET A 6 5.87 13.13 6.41
N ALA A 7 6.78 14.00 6.85
CA ALA A 7 7.91 13.61 7.72
C ALA A 7 7.47 12.99 9.07
N ASN A 8 6.25 13.31 9.53
CA ASN A 8 5.64 12.70 10.71
C ASN A 8 4.66 11.54 10.37
N MET A 9 4.32 11.33 9.09
CA MET A 9 3.32 10.34 8.65
C MET A 9 3.94 9.02 8.21
N VAL A 10 5.16 9.03 7.64
CA VAL A 10 6.01 7.82 7.66
C VAL A 10 6.63 7.71 9.05
N ASN A 11 5.75 7.63 10.05
CA ASN A 11 6.11 7.34 11.40
C ASN A 11 6.75 5.94 11.38
N GLU A 12 7.82 5.71 12.14
CA GLU A 12 8.31 4.36 12.42
C GLU A 12 7.15 3.44 12.79
N ASN A 13 6.09 3.96 13.39
CA ASN A 13 4.85 3.24 13.69
C ASN A 13 4.15 2.61 12.46
N VAL A 14 3.97 3.32 11.34
CA VAL A 14 3.30 2.75 10.14
C VAL A 14 4.16 1.67 9.53
N PHE A 15 5.47 1.90 9.47
CA PHE A 15 6.41 0.91 8.95
C PHE A 15 6.49 -0.33 9.86
N THR A 16 6.59 -0.12 11.17
CA THR A 16 6.63 -1.18 12.17
C THR A 16 5.33 -1.98 12.16
N GLU A 17 4.19 -1.29 12.06
CA GLU A 17 2.89 -1.90 11.89
C GLU A 17 2.85 -2.79 10.64
N TYR A 18 3.24 -2.26 9.48
CA TYR A 18 3.26 -3.00 8.23
C TYR A 18 4.19 -4.22 8.30
N LYS A 19 5.43 -4.05 8.80
CA LYS A 19 6.35 -5.17 9.01
C LYS A 19 5.81 -6.23 9.98
N SER A 20 4.99 -5.82 10.96
CA SER A 20 4.42 -6.75 11.95
C SER A 20 3.17 -7.49 11.47
N SER A 21 2.38 -6.87 10.59
CA SER A 21 1.01 -7.31 10.29
C SER A 21 0.73 -7.52 8.79
N GLY A 22 1.62 -7.09 7.90
CA GLY A 22 1.38 -7.07 6.45
C GLY A 22 0.32 -6.04 6.02
N THR A 23 -0.07 -5.13 6.90
CA THR A 23 -1.13 -4.16 6.60
C THR A 23 -0.88 -2.76 7.16
N ILE A 24 -1.68 -1.81 6.69
CA ILE A 24 -1.66 -0.39 7.07
C ILE A 24 -3.05 -0.05 7.58
N THR A 25 -3.30 -0.12 8.89
CA THR A 25 -4.64 0.12 9.47
C THR A 25 -5.17 1.52 9.21
N SER A 26 -4.28 2.49 9.00
CA SER A 26 -4.66 3.85 8.59
C SER A 26 -5.26 3.91 7.18
N TRP A 27 -5.01 2.91 6.33
CA TRP A 27 -5.70 2.66 5.07
C TRP A 27 -6.66 1.49 5.23
N LYS A 28 -7.84 1.78 5.80
CA LYS A 28 -8.82 0.76 6.21
C LYS A 28 -9.20 -0.22 5.09
N ALA A 29 -9.42 0.26 3.87
CA ALA A 29 -9.79 -0.62 2.75
C ALA A 29 -8.71 -1.66 2.46
N PHE A 30 -7.43 -1.29 2.52
CA PHE A 30 -6.32 -2.23 2.35
C PHE A 30 -6.24 -3.25 3.50
N ALA A 31 -6.49 -2.83 4.74
CA ALA A 31 -6.53 -3.74 5.88
C ALA A 31 -7.71 -4.73 5.84
N ASP A 32 -8.87 -4.26 5.42
CA ASP A 32 -10.05 -5.10 5.22
C ASP A 32 -9.81 -6.09 4.05
N LEU A 33 -9.17 -5.63 2.96
CA LEU A 33 -8.79 -6.47 1.83
C LEU A 33 -7.82 -7.57 2.29
N HIS A 34 -6.75 -7.20 2.99
CA HIS A 34 -5.76 -8.13 3.49
C HIS A 34 -6.40 -9.24 4.35
N THR A 35 -7.29 -8.84 5.24
CA THR A 35 -8.05 -9.78 6.08
C THR A 35 -8.95 -10.69 5.24
N GLY A 36 -9.64 -10.11 4.25
CA GLY A 36 -10.52 -10.82 3.32
C GLY A 36 -9.79 -11.88 2.50
N MET A 37 -8.70 -11.48 1.84
CA MET A 37 -7.86 -12.35 1.01
C MET A 37 -7.21 -13.46 1.83
N THR A 38 -6.64 -13.14 2.99
CA THR A 38 -6.08 -14.15 3.90
C THR A 38 -7.15 -15.14 4.38
N SER A 39 -8.38 -14.68 4.59
CA SER A 39 -9.49 -15.54 5.03
C SER A 39 -10.03 -16.45 3.91
N LEU A 40 -9.84 -16.08 2.64
CA LEU A 40 -10.20 -16.89 1.47
C LEU A 40 -9.24 -18.07 1.25
N ALA A 41 -7.99 -17.95 1.71
CA ALA A 41 -6.96 -18.97 1.50
C ALA A 41 -7.40 -20.36 1.99
N GLY A 42 -7.33 -21.35 1.09
CA GLY A 42 -7.65 -22.75 1.38
C GLY A 42 -9.13 -23.05 1.67
N LYS A 43 -10.06 -22.13 1.37
CA LYS A 43 -11.50 -22.36 1.53
C LYS A 43 -12.10 -23.11 0.33
N GLU A 44 -13.14 -23.89 0.61
CA GLU A 44 -13.93 -24.59 -0.41
C GLU A 44 -14.76 -23.63 -1.26
N TYR A 45 -15.02 -24.00 -2.52
CA TYR A 45 -15.65 -23.15 -3.54
C TYR A 45 -16.86 -22.34 -3.07
N ALA A 46 -17.87 -23.00 -2.47
CA ALA A 46 -19.09 -22.31 -2.03
C ALA A 46 -18.82 -21.25 -0.94
N THR A 47 -17.82 -21.50 -0.09
CA THR A 47 -17.39 -20.56 0.96
C THR A 47 -16.60 -19.41 0.35
N SER A 48 -15.65 -19.73 -0.53
CA SER A 48 -14.82 -18.73 -1.23
C SER A 48 -15.68 -17.77 -2.06
N LYS A 49 -16.66 -18.29 -2.82
CA LYS A 49 -17.57 -17.46 -3.63
C LYS A 49 -18.38 -16.49 -2.79
N LYS A 50 -18.91 -16.94 -1.65
CA LYS A 50 -19.64 -16.06 -0.72
C LYS A 50 -18.72 -15.00 -0.11
N MET A 51 -17.53 -15.38 0.33
CA MET A 51 -16.59 -14.46 0.97
C MET A 51 -16.02 -13.44 -0.01
N ALA A 52 -15.64 -13.86 -1.22
CA ALA A 52 -15.17 -12.98 -2.28
C ALA A 52 -16.22 -11.92 -2.62
N GLY A 53 -17.50 -12.30 -2.67
CA GLY A 53 -18.59 -11.34 -2.91
C GLY A 53 -18.79 -10.28 -1.82
N ASN A 54 -18.27 -10.50 -0.61
CA ASN A 54 -18.33 -9.49 0.45
C ASN A 54 -17.21 -8.43 0.33
N LEU A 55 -16.26 -8.60 -0.59
CA LEU A 55 -15.15 -7.66 -0.78
C LEU A 55 -15.48 -6.48 -1.71
N VAL A 56 -16.68 -6.45 -2.29
CA VAL A 56 -17.03 -5.46 -3.33
C VAL A 56 -16.89 -4.02 -2.84
N GLU A 57 -17.35 -3.72 -1.62
CA GLU A 57 -17.20 -2.39 -1.02
C GLU A 57 -15.73 -2.08 -0.75
N THR A 58 -15.01 -3.05 -0.18
CA THR A 58 -13.57 -2.94 0.12
C THR A 58 -12.74 -2.62 -1.13
N ILE A 59 -12.97 -3.33 -2.23
CA ILE A 59 -12.25 -3.12 -3.51
C ILE A 59 -12.54 -1.73 -4.06
N ASN A 60 -13.81 -1.32 -4.11
CA ASN A 60 -14.19 0.02 -4.60
C ASN A 60 -13.61 1.16 -3.74
N ASP A 61 -13.40 0.91 -2.44
CA ASP A 61 -12.88 1.90 -1.51
C ASP A 61 -11.35 2.00 -1.49
N LEU A 62 -10.61 1.10 -2.16
CA LEU A 62 -9.15 1.13 -2.22
C LEU A 62 -8.67 2.47 -2.77
N THR A 63 -9.11 2.82 -3.98
CA THR A 63 -8.74 4.07 -4.66
C THR A 63 -9.16 5.30 -3.85
N LEU A 64 -10.36 5.27 -3.25
CA LEU A 64 -10.98 6.43 -2.59
C LEU A 64 -10.36 6.73 -1.22
N SER A 65 -9.99 5.70 -0.47
CA SER A 65 -9.46 5.82 0.89
C SER A 65 -7.94 5.77 0.97
N ARG A 66 -7.26 5.56 -0.16
CA ARG A 66 -5.81 5.52 -0.24
C ARG A 66 -5.18 6.83 0.23
N PRO A 67 -4.22 6.78 1.17
CA PRO A 67 -3.47 7.96 1.60
C PRO A 67 -2.70 8.63 0.45
N ASP A 68 -2.58 9.96 0.47
CA ASP A 68 -1.90 10.72 -0.59
C ASP A 68 -0.45 10.29 -0.85
N TRP A 69 0.26 9.85 0.19
CA TRP A 69 1.64 9.38 0.11
C TRP A 69 1.78 7.97 -0.50
N LEU A 70 0.68 7.28 -0.78
CA LEU A 70 0.65 6.01 -1.52
C LEU A 70 0.05 6.16 -2.94
N LYS A 71 -0.13 7.39 -3.43
CA LYS A 71 -0.66 7.66 -4.78
C LYS A 71 0.41 7.56 -5.87
N THR A 72 1.34 6.61 -5.74
CA THR A 72 2.33 6.30 -6.77
C THR A 72 1.62 5.75 -8.02
N GLU A 73 2.27 5.84 -9.18
CA GLU A 73 1.79 5.23 -10.43
C GLU A 73 1.59 3.72 -10.26
N GLU A 74 2.62 3.00 -9.82
CA GLU A 74 2.63 1.53 -9.59
C GLU A 74 1.43 1.08 -8.72
N ILE A 75 1.24 1.65 -7.53
CA ILE A 75 0.09 1.31 -6.65
C ILE A 75 -1.26 1.66 -7.31
N SER A 76 -1.31 2.71 -8.14
CA SER A 76 -2.54 3.08 -8.84
C SER A 76 -2.90 2.07 -9.94
N GLU A 77 -1.89 1.57 -10.65
CA GLU A 77 -2.03 0.54 -11.68
C GLU A 77 -2.49 -0.78 -11.05
N ASP A 78 -1.85 -1.22 -9.97
CA ASP A 78 -2.22 -2.49 -9.30
C ASP A 78 -3.63 -2.46 -8.73
N ILE A 79 -4.06 -1.34 -8.14
CA ILE A 79 -5.46 -1.20 -7.70
C ILE A 79 -6.40 -1.32 -8.91
N ALA A 80 -6.06 -0.70 -10.04
CA ALA A 80 -6.90 -0.74 -11.23
C ALA A 80 -6.99 -2.15 -11.84
N ASP A 81 -5.89 -2.90 -11.87
CA ASP A 81 -5.87 -4.28 -12.35
C ASP A 81 -6.57 -5.23 -11.37
N LEU A 82 -6.38 -5.07 -10.06
CA LEU A 82 -7.15 -5.78 -9.04
C LEU A 82 -8.66 -5.52 -9.18
N GLU A 83 -9.08 -4.25 -9.37
CA GLU A 83 -10.47 -3.89 -9.61
C GLU A 83 -11.02 -4.54 -10.90
N LYS A 84 -10.20 -4.64 -11.95
CA LYS A 84 -10.56 -5.26 -13.24
C LYS A 84 -10.79 -6.75 -13.09
N ASP A 85 -9.86 -7.47 -12.46
CA ASP A 85 -9.95 -8.91 -12.34
C ASP A 85 -10.99 -9.32 -11.29
N TYR A 86 -11.19 -8.51 -10.25
CA TYR A 86 -12.30 -8.68 -9.31
C TYR A 86 -13.67 -8.56 -10.01
N LYS A 87 -13.85 -7.62 -10.94
CA LYS A 87 -15.08 -7.51 -11.74
C LYS A 87 -15.30 -8.76 -12.59
N LYS A 88 -14.24 -9.36 -13.15
CA LYS A 88 -14.32 -10.62 -13.91
C LYS A 88 -14.69 -11.80 -13.00
N LEU A 89 -14.10 -11.89 -11.81
CA LEU A 89 -14.44 -12.89 -10.80
C LEU A 89 -15.93 -12.83 -10.43
N MET A 90 -16.45 -11.63 -10.21
CA MET A 90 -17.84 -11.38 -9.80
C MET A 90 -18.86 -11.36 -10.95
N SER A 91 -18.42 -11.53 -12.20
CA SER A 91 -19.30 -11.53 -13.37
C SER A 91 -20.34 -12.66 -13.30
N GLU A 92 -21.54 -12.39 -13.82
CA GLU A 92 -22.62 -13.38 -13.97
C GLU A 92 -22.21 -14.57 -14.85
N ASP A 93 -21.24 -14.37 -15.74
CA ASP A 93 -20.67 -15.43 -16.58
C ASP A 93 -19.75 -16.38 -15.80
N ASN A 94 -19.42 -16.07 -14.54
CA ASN A 94 -18.62 -16.92 -13.65
C ASN A 94 -19.47 -17.97 -12.92
N THR A 95 -19.98 -18.92 -13.71
CA THR A 95 -21.02 -19.86 -13.27
C THR A 95 -20.51 -21.20 -12.75
N ASN A 96 -19.28 -21.61 -13.08
CA ASN A 96 -18.71 -22.89 -12.66
C ASN A 96 -17.47 -22.74 -11.78
N GLU A 97 -17.16 -23.79 -11.03
CA GLU A 97 -16.09 -23.80 -10.03
C GLU A 97 -14.70 -23.58 -10.63
N ASP A 98 -14.38 -24.24 -11.75
CA ASP A 98 -13.04 -24.14 -12.37
C ASP A 98 -12.77 -22.71 -12.87
N LYS A 99 -13.76 -22.07 -13.50
CA LYS A 99 -13.67 -20.68 -13.92
C LYS A 99 -13.53 -19.74 -12.72
N PHE A 100 -14.30 -19.98 -11.66
CA PHE A 100 -14.22 -19.16 -10.45
C PHE A 100 -12.85 -19.29 -9.77
N ARG A 101 -12.30 -20.50 -9.67
CA ARG A 101 -10.98 -20.73 -9.07
C ARG A 101 -9.89 -20.03 -9.87
N ARG A 102 -9.88 -20.16 -11.21
CA ARG A 102 -8.91 -19.47 -12.06
C ARG A 102 -9.04 -17.95 -11.98
N ASP A 103 -10.26 -17.42 -12.06
CA ASP A 103 -10.47 -15.96 -11.98
C ASP A 103 -10.14 -15.44 -10.54
N LEU A 104 -10.24 -16.28 -9.50
CA LEU A 104 -9.80 -15.95 -8.14
C LEU A 104 -8.27 -16.01 -8.00
N GLU A 105 -7.60 -16.91 -8.72
CA GLU A 105 -6.13 -16.93 -8.81
C GLU A 105 -5.62 -15.62 -9.42
N GLU A 106 -6.22 -15.12 -10.51
CA GLU A 106 -5.88 -13.81 -11.09
C GLU A 106 -6.06 -12.67 -10.05
N VAL A 107 -7.15 -12.68 -9.28
CA VAL A 107 -7.36 -11.69 -8.19
C VAL A 107 -6.31 -11.80 -7.08
N ASN A 108 -5.85 -13.01 -6.75
CA ASN A 108 -4.77 -13.19 -5.77
C ASN A 108 -3.43 -12.66 -6.33
N GLU A 109 -3.13 -12.91 -7.60
CA GLU A 109 -1.91 -12.38 -8.25
C GLU A 109 -1.89 -10.85 -8.17
N GLN A 110 -2.98 -10.18 -8.57
CA GLN A 110 -3.05 -8.71 -8.50
C GLN A 110 -3.02 -8.15 -7.07
N TYR A 111 -3.47 -8.93 -6.09
CA TYR A 111 -3.36 -8.56 -4.69
C TYR A 111 -1.92 -8.71 -4.15
N ASP A 112 -1.20 -9.74 -4.59
CA ASP A 112 0.21 -9.94 -4.26
C ASP A 112 1.08 -8.84 -4.89
N ASP A 113 0.81 -8.46 -6.15
CA ASP A 113 1.47 -7.33 -6.84
C ASP A 113 1.26 -6.02 -6.05
N LEU A 114 0.01 -5.72 -5.65
CA LEU A 114 -0.29 -4.55 -4.82
C LEU A 114 0.47 -4.54 -3.48
N ILE A 115 0.65 -5.71 -2.85
CA ILE A 115 1.43 -5.84 -1.60
C ILE A 115 2.91 -5.55 -1.86
N GLU A 116 3.45 -6.06 -2.97
CA GLU A 116 4.83 -5.82 -3.38
C GLU A 116 5.07 -4.31 -3.53
N GLU A 117 4.23 -3.61 -4.29
CA GLU A 117 4.39 -2.18 -4.54
C GLU A 117 4.20 -1.31 -3.29
N VAL A 118 3.29 -1.71 -2.39
CA VAL A 118 3.17 -1.07 -1.06
C VAL A 118 4.44 -1.29 -0.24
N ASN A 119 5.01 -2.50 -0.24
CA ASN A 119 6.25 -2.78 0.50
C ASN A 119 7.43 -2.00 -0.09
N GLU A 120 7.59 -2.00 -1.42
CA GLU A 120 8.64 -1.24 -2.11
C GLU A 120 8.56 0.25 -1.79
N THR A 121 7.37 0.82 -1.87
CA THR A 121 7.12 2.24 -1.57
C THR A 121 7.49 2.57 -0.11
N LEU A 122 7.12 1.71 0.84
CA LEU A 122 7.50 1.86 2.25
C LEU A 122 9.01 1.76 2.48
N GLU A 123 9.69 0.84 1.79
CA GLU A 123 11.15 0.69 1.87
C GLU A 123 11.88 1.89 1.27
N ARG A 124 11.38 2.44 0.15
CA ARG A 124 11.88 3.70 -0.44
C ARG A 124 11.75 4.85 0.57
N TYR A 125 10.61 5.00 1.24
CA TYR A 125 10.42 6.03 2.27
C TYR A 125 11.34 5.87 3.48
N MET A 126 11.48 4.65 4.00
CA MET A 126 12.40 4.39 5.09
C MET A 126 13.83 4.79 4.76
N LYS A 127 14.31 4.40 3.57
CA LYS A 127 15.67 4.71 3.14
C LYS A 127 15.89 6.23 3.10
N ILE A 128 14.94 6.97 2.51
CA ILE A 128 14.98 8.44 2.48
C ILE A 128 15.01 9.03 3.90
N SER A 129 14.19 8.49 4.81
CA SER A 129 14.11 8.94 6.20
C SER A 129 15.42 8.72 6.95
N ARG A 130 16.00 7.52 6.81
CA ARG A 130 17.27 7.16 7.44
C ARG A 130 18.40 8.04 6.94
N ASP A 131 18.55 8.16 5.62
CA ASP A 131 19.60 8.97 5.01
C ASP A 131 19.50 10.45 5.46
N ALA A 132 18.29 11.04 5.44
CA ALA A 132 18.08 12.40 5.91
C ALA A 132 18.36 12.60 7.42
N THR A 133 18.11 11.56 8.24
CA THR A 133 18.39 11.60 9.68
C THR A 133 19.88 11.46 9.97
N GLU A 134 20.59 10.61 9.22
CA GLU A 134 22.05 10.49 9.28
C GLU A 134 22.71 11.82 8.92
N ASP A 135 22.33 12.40 7.78
CA ASP A 135 22.84 13.70 7.30
C ASP A 135 22.54 14.84 8.31
N TYR A 136 21.31 14.90 8.84
CA TYR A 136 20.95 15.86 9.90
C TYR A 136 21.85 15.74 11.14
N ASN A 137 22.09 14.51 11.60
CA ASN A 137 22.89 14.27 12.80
C ASN A 137 24.35 14.64 12.61
N ASP A 138 24.90 14.45 11.42
CA ASP A 138 26.27 14.83 11.10
C ASP A 138 26.44 16.36 11.07
N GLU A 139 25.53 17.08 10.41
CA GLU A 139 25.54 18.56 10.42
C GLU A 139 25.33 19.13 11.82
N MET A 140 24.50 18.49 12.66
CA MET A 140 24.33 18.88 14.06
C MET A 140 25.58 18.67 14.90
N LYS A 141 26.38 17.62 14.65
CA LYS A 141 27.67 17.41 15.33
C LYS A 141 28.68 18.49 14.97
N ASP A 142 28.62 18.97 13.73
CA ASP A 142 29.50 20.03 13.22
C ASP A 142 29.02 21.45 13.63
N GLY A 143 27.86 21.56 14.28
CA GLY A 143 27.29 22.81 14.76
C GLY A 143 26.51 23.58 13.70
N ASN A 144 26.24 22.97 12.55
CA ASN A 144 25.59 23.57 11.39
C ASN A 144 24.06 23.36 11.41
N ALA A 145 23.39 23.89 12.43
CA ALA A 145 21.94 23.66 12.63
C ALA A 145 21.06 24.06 11.42
N LYS A 146 21.50 25.03 10.61
CA LYS A 146 20.78 25.43 9.38
C LYS A 146 20.87 24.35 8.30
N GLU A 147 22.08 23.83 8.07
CA GLU A 147 22.34 22.80 7.05
C GLU A 147 21.68 21.48 7.46
N ALA A 148 21.71 21.14 8.75
CA ALA A 148 20.97 20.02 9.29
C ALA A 148 19.48 20.08 8.93
N GLN A 149 18.82 21.23 9.14
CA GLN A 149 17.41 21.40 8.77
C GLN A 149 17.17 21.30 7.25
N GLU A 150 18.12 21.75 6.43
CA GLU A 150 18.04 21.61 4.97
C GLU A 150 18.08 20.13 4.54
N GLU A 151 18.78 19.25 5.25
CA GLU A 151 18.82 17.81 4.95
C GLU A 151 17.48 17.11 5.23
N LEU A 152 16.80 17.48 6.33
CA LEU A 152 15.43 17.03 6.56
C LEU A 152 14.47 17.51 5.46
N ASP A 153 14.57 18.78 5.06
CA ASP A 153 13.74 19.35 3.99
C ASP A 153 14.01 18.67 2.63
N LYS A 154 15.27 18.29 2.34
CA LYS A 154 15.63 17.51 1.14
C LYS A 154 15.04 16.11 1.20
N GLY A 155 15.12 15.43 2.34
CA GLY A 155 14.49 14.13 2.57
C GLY A 155 12.99 14.19 2.28
N MET A 156 12.30 15.18 2.84
CA MET A 156 10.87 15.41 2.60
C MET A 156 10.53 15.61 1.12
N LYS A 157 11.31 16.42 0.40
CA LYS A 157 11.13 16.62 -1.05
C LYS A 157 11.35 15.33 -1.85
N LYS A 158 12.25 14.45 -1.41
CA LYS A 158 12.43 13.13 -2.05
C LYS A 158 11.21 12.24 -1.82
N MET A 159 10.64 12.25 -0.61
CA MET A 159 9.39 11.51 -0.32
C MET A 159 8.22 12.04 -1.15
N GLU A 160 8.08 13.35 -1.26
CA GLU A 160 7.06 13.98 -2.11
C GLU A 160 7.17 13.55 -3.58
N LYS A 161 8.39 13.33 -4.08
CA LYS A 161 8.59 12.83 -5.43
C LYS A 161 8.14 11.38 -5.59
N VAL A 162 8.41 10.51 -4.62
CA VAL A 162 7.93 9.12 -4.65
C VAL A 162 6.41 9.08 -4.74
N ALA A 163 5.72 9.86 -3.89
CA ALA A 163 4.25 9.93 -3.89
C ALA A 163 3.64 10.46 -5.20
N ASN A 164 4.42 11.16 -6.01
CA ASN A 164 3.97 11.82 -7.24
C ASN A 164 4.73 11.31 -8.47
N ASP A 165 5.36 10.13 -8.38
CA ASP A 165 5.98 9.50 -9.54
C ASP A 165 4.86 9.18 -10.55
N LYS A 166 5.04 9.64 -11.78
CA LYS A 166 4.05 9.70 -12.88
C LYS A 166 4.76 9.52 -14.22
#